data_AF-A0A7V8W9L9-F1
#
_entry.id   AF-A0A7V8W9L9-F1
#
_cell.length_a   1.000
_cell.length_b   1.000
_cell.length_c   1.000
_cell.angle_alpha   90.00
_cell.angle_beta   90.00
_cell.angle_gamma   90.00
#
_symmetry.space_group_name_H-M   'P 1'
#
loop_
_entity.id
_entity.type
_entity.pdbx_description
1 polymer ?
#
loop_
_entity_poly.entity_id
_entity_poly.type
_entity_poly.pdbx_seq_one_letter_code
_entity_poly.pdbx_strand_id
1 'polypeptide(L)'
;MAGNELLQAPGPTGRDRVRDVLEGEFFARLVPRLLEASGGGAVLDLGCGDGLAASFAGEALERYVGVDVRPAPISGELVLHDLRAGLGPVGEEPFDVYLATFGVASHLAPAELRRLLIDLARHAAPGAIVALEALGLSSLEWPRLWTTGVGSARAIPYRLDGREARVHPWAPSELAAIYEQAGIAPICALDRSIQFGPKIGDGRYWPGLPRTRRALDALLADSASDAVCGELGAPLGPLPASSASRVHHALARRRRALTRSMRSQPALARAIWALEPRSGGGYGHGLMLVGRVR
;
A
#
# COMPACT_ATOMS: atom_id res chain seq x y z
N MET A 1 -16.74 32.18 -5.74
CA MET A 1 -17.20 30.86 -5.28
C MET A 1 -17.21 29.92 -6.47
N ALA A 2 -16.04 29.36 -6.81
CA ALA A 2 -15.93 28.30 -7.80
C ALA A 2 -16.22 26.98 -7.07
N GLY A 3 -17.15 26.19 -7.59
CA GLY A 3 -17.53 24.92 -6.99
C GLY A 3 -16.34 23.97 -6.91
N ASN A 4 -16.11 23.43 -5.72
CA ASN A 4 -15.17 22.34 -5.49
C ASN A 4 -15.77 21.10 -6.18
N GLU A 5 -15.42 20.86 -7.46
CA GLU A 5 -15.65 19.55 -8.08
C GLU A 5 -14.73 18.57 -7.35
N LEU A 6 -15.22 18.06 -6.21
CA LEU A 6 -14.62 16.99 -5.44
C LEU A 6 -14.14 15.91 -6.41
N LEU A 7 -12.91 15.42 -6.20
CA LEU A 7 -12.37 14.26 -6.90
C LEU A 7 -13.44 13.17 -6.94
N GLN A 8 -14.10 12.98 -8.08
CA GLN A 8 -14.96 11.83 -8.24
C GLN A 8 -14.03 10.63 -8.25
N ALA A 9 -14.18 9.77 -7.24
CA ALA A 9 -13.49 8.50 -7.20
C ALA A 9 -13.68 7.80 -8.55
N PRO A 10 -12.61 7.28 -9.19
CA PRO A 10 -12.80 6.40 -10.32
C PRO A 10 -13.76 5.31 -9.86
N GLY A 11 -14.84 5.12 -10.61
CA GLY A 11 -15.71 3.97 -10.39
C GLY A 11 -14.86 2.70 -10.38
N PRO A 12 -15.24 1.67 -9.61
CA PRO A 12 -14.48 0.43 -9.53
C PRO A 12 -14.15 -0.07 -10.93
N THR A 13 -12.87 -0.34 -11.18
CA THR A 13 -12.43 -0.86 -12.49
C THR A 13 -13.08 -2.21 -12.80
N GLY A 14 -13.60 -2.88 -11.77
CA GLY A 14 -14.26 -4.19 -11.84
C GLY A 14 -13.28 -5.34 -12.06
N ARG A 15 -11.97 -5.03 -12.17
CA ARG A 15 -10.89 -6.00 -12.46
C ARG A 15 -10.27 -6.60 -11.20
N ASP A 16 -10.35 -5.91 -10.07
CA ASP A 16 -9.87 -6.37 -8.77
C ASP A 16 -10.74 -5.80 -7.64
N ARG A 17 -11.75 -6.56 -7.20
CA ARG A 17 -12.69 -6.13 -6.14
C ARG A 17 -12.02 -6.07 -4.78
N VAL A 18 -10.92 -6.80 -4.56
CA VAL A 18 -10.18 -6.68 -3.29
C VAL A 18 -9.59 -5.27 -3.19
N ARG A 19 -9.01 -4.77 -4.29
CA ARG A 19 -8.57 -3.37 -4.39
C ARG A 19 -9.74 -2.41 -4.20
N ASP A 20 -10.75 -2.55 -5.04
CA ASP A 20 -11.82 -1.56 -5.14
C ASP A 20 -12.68 -1.50 -3.85
N VAL A 21 -12.89 -2.63 -3.16
CA VAL A 21 -13.74 -2.72 -1.97
C VAL A 21 -12.92 -2.68 -0.69
N LEU A 22 -12.02 -3.65 -0.48
CA LEU A 22 -11.40 -3.87 0.83
C LEU A 22 -10.23 -2.91 1.08
N GLU A 23 -9.39 -2.68 0.07
CA GLU A 23 -8.31 -1.69 0.12
C GLU A 23 -8.90 -0.28 0.01
N GLY A 24 -9.93 -0.07 -0.81
CA GLY A 24 -10.72 1.17 -0.84
C GLY A 24 -11.24 1.55 0.55
N GLU A 25 -11.87 0.62 1.27
CA GLU A 25 -12.32 0.84 2.65
C GLU A 25 -11.18 1.13 3.64
N PHE A 26 -9.98 0.61 3.39
CA PHE A 26 -8.81 0.96 4.17
C PHE A 26 -8.44 2.44 3.96
N PHE A 27 -8.34 2.89 2.70
CA PHE A 27 -8.02 4.28 2.38
C PHE A 27 -9.13 5.25 2.78
N ALA A 28 -10.40 4.87 2.63
CA ALA A 28 -11.57 5.63 3.09
C ALA A 28 -11.54 5.97 4.59
N ARG A 29 -10.85 5.15 5.41
CA ARG A 29 -10.65 5.45 6.83
C ARG A 29 -9.33 6.16 7.12
N LEU A 30 -8.31 5.92 6.31
CA LEU A 30 -6.97 6.43 6.53
C LEU A 30 -6.85 7.89 6.10
N VAL A 31 -7.27 8.22 4.88
CA VAL A 31 -7.02 9.53 4.27
C VAL A 31 -7.67 10.67 5.08
N PRO A 32 -8.95 10.57 5.50
CA PRO A 32 -9.53 11.60 6.37
C PRO A 32 -8.78 11.78 7.69
N ARG A 33 -8.22 10.72 8.27
CA ARG A 33 -7.43 10.80 9.51
C ARG A 33 -6.06 11.44 9.31
N LEU A 34 -5.46 11.30 8.13
CA LEU A 34 -4.21 11.98 7.81
C LEU A 34 -4.45 13.49 7.70
N LEU A 35 -5.53 13.91 7.06
CA LEU A 35 -5.96 15.31 6.96
C LEU A 35 -6.33 15.90 8.33
N GLU A 36 -7.10 15.16 9.14
CA GLU A 36 -7.41 15.57 10.51
C GLU A 36 -6.13 15.73 11.34
N ALA A 37 -5.17 14.82 11.20
CA ALA A 37 -3.91 14.85 11.95
C ALA A 37 -2.91 15.90 11.46
N SER A 38 -3.00 16.35 10.20
CA SER A 38 -2.22 17.48 9.68
C SER A 38 -2.86 18.81 10.05
N GLY A 39 -4.19 18.85 10.20
CA GLY A 39 -4.95 20.06 10.50
C GLY A 39 -5.21 20.95 9.27
N GLY A 40 -4.99 20.43 8.07
CA GLY A 40 -5.14 21.15 6.80
C GLY A 40 -5.66 20.27 5.66
N GLY A 41 -5.97 20.91 4.53
CA GLY A 41 -6.68 20.33 3.40
C GLY A 41 -5.86 20.15 2.12
N ALA A 42 -4.55 20.42 2.14
CA ALA A 42 -3.69 20.30 0.96
C ALA A 42 -2.97 18.94 0.88
N VAL A 43 -3.17 18.22 -0.23
CA VAL A 43 -2.59 16.88 -0.46
C VAL A 43 -1.71 16.88 -1.71
N LEU A 44 -0.50 16.34 -1.57
CA LEU A 44 0.34 15.90 -2.68
C LEU A 44 0.34 14.37 -2.75
N ASP A 45 -0.21 13.80 -3.82
CA ASP A 45 -0.26 12.35 -4.04
C ASP A 45 0.83 11.91 -5.03
N LEU A 46 1.82 11.21 -4.49
CA LEU A 46 3.04 10.75 -5.15
C LEU A 46 2.83 9.34 -5.71
N GLY A 47 2.87 9.23 -7.04
CA GLY A 47 2.44 8.04 -7.76
C GLY A 47 0.91 7.91 -7.76
N CYS A 48 0.22 9.02 -8.08
CA CYS A 48 -1.22 9.12 -7.92
C CYS A 48 -2.02 8.11 -8.78
N GLY A 49 -1.46 7.61 -9.89
CA GLY A 49 -2.10 6.62 -10.75
C GLY A 49 -3.50 7.05 -11.20
N ASP A 50 -4.52 6.34 -10.71
CA ASP A 50 -5.94 6.65 -10.94
C ASP A 50 -6.58 7.57 -9.89
N GLY A 51 -5.82 8.07 -8.92
CA GLY A 51 -6.31 8.98 -7.88
C GLY A 51 -7.17 8.30 -6.81
N LEU A 52 -7.20 6.96 -6.76
CA LEU A 52 -8.07 6.21 -5.84
C LEU A 52 -7.89 6.65 -4.38
N ALA A 53 -6.66 6.79 -3.90
CA ALA A 53 -6.42 7.14 -2.50
C ALA A 53 -6.93 8.57 -2.19
N ALA A 54 -6.56 9.55 -3.00
CA ALA A 54 -6.96 10.94 -2.82
C ALA A 54 -8.48 11.17 -2.97
N SER A 55 -9.17 10.32 -3.74
CA SER A 55 -10.64 10.39 -3.87
C SER A 55 -11.40 10.20 -2.56
N PHE A 56 -10.75 9.63 -1.55
CA PHE A 56 -11.32 9.45 -0.21
C PHE A 56 -11.13 10.64 0.73
N ALA A 57 -10.50 11.71 0.28
CA ALA A 57 -10.29 12.90 1.10
C ALA A 57 -11.60 13.65 1.42
N GLY A 58 -12.62 13.52 0.56
CA GLY A 58 -13.94 14.11 0.79
C GLY A 58 -13.90 15.64 0.91
N GLU A 59 -14.79 16.19 1.74
CA GLU A 59 -14.94 17.65 1.92
C GLU A 59 -13.74 18.33 2.59
N ALA A 60 -12.88 17.57 3.26
CA ALA A 60 -11.66 18.10 3.89
C ALA A 60 -10.56 18.45 2.87
N LEU A 61 -10.73 18.08 1.60
CA LEU A 61 -9.78 18.38 0.53
C LEU A 61 -10.01 19.80 -0.01
N GLU A 62 -9.02 20.66 0.18
CA GLU A 62 -9.01 22.04 -0.31
C GLU A 62 -8.12 22.19 -1.55
N ARG A 63 -6.98 21.47 -1.57
CA ARG A 63 -6.02 21.50 -2.68
C ARG A 63 -5.47 20.10 -2.93
N TYR A 64 -5.39 19.73 -4.20
CA TYR A 64 -4.85 18.44 -4.62
C TYR A 64 -3.90 18.60 -5.80
N VAL A 65 -2.72 17.98 -5.68
CA VAL A 65 -1.77 17.80 -6.77
C VAL A 65 -1.39 16.33 -6.84
N GLY A 66 -1.53 15.73 -8.01
CA GLY A 66 -1.10 14.35 -8.28
C GLY A 66 0.18 14.32 -9.11
N VAL A 67 1.19 13.57 -8.67
CA VAL A 67 2.45 13.36 -9.41
C VAL A 67 2.51 11.92 -9.89
N ASP A 68 2.69 11.69 -11.18
CA ASP A 68 2.90 10.33 -11.70
C ASP A 68 3.65 10.37 -13.04
N VAL A 69 4.27 9.25 -13.43
CA VAL A 69 4.86 9.09 -14.76
C VAL A 69 3.80 8.84 -15.84
N ARG A 70 2.58 8.45 -15.45
CA ARG A 70 1.43 8.17 -16.31
C ARG A 70 0.12 8.39 -15.53
N PRO A 71 -0.19 9.63 -15.11
CA PRO A 71 -1.41 9.89 -14.36
C PRO A 71 -2.63 9.61 -15.24
N ALA A 72 -3.67 9.00 -14.66
CA ALA A 72 -4.98 8.97 -15.28
C ALA A 72 -5.57 10.40 -15.29
N PRO A 73 -6.45 10.73 -16.26
CA PRO A 73 -7.16 11.99 -16.23
C PRO A 73 -8.16 12.00 -15.07
N ILE A 74 -7.79 12.66 -13.99
CA ILE A 74 -8.61 12.91 -12.79
C ILE A 74 -8.71 14.42 -12.57
N SER A 75 -9.71 14.86 -11.79
CA SER A 75 -9.85 16.28 -11.43
C SER A 75 -8.65 16.78 -10.61
N GLY A 76 -8.29 18.05 -10.75
CA GLY A 76 -7.16 18.66 -10.04
C GLY A 76 -5.90 18.78 -10.89
N GLU A 77 -4.84 19.29 -10.27
CA GLU A 77 -3.56 19.52 -10.94
C GLU A 77 -2.76 18.21 -11.03
N LEU A 78 -2.23 17.91 -12.21
CA LEU A 78 -1.45 16.71 -12.48
C LEU A 78 -0.06 17.07 -13.02
N VAL A 79 0.97 16.54 -12.37
CA VAL A 79 2.36 16.74 -12.72
C VAL A 79 2.93 15.43 -13.29
N LEU A 80 3.29 15.47 -14.56
CA LEU A 80 3.99 14.36 -15.22
C LEU A 80 5.47 14.35 -14.81
N HIS A 81 5.84 13.51 -13.85
CA HIS A 81 7.22 13.46 -13.33
C HIS A 81 7.62 12.07 -12.86
N ASP A 82 8.91 11.73 -13.04
CA ASP A 82 9.50 10.52 -12.47
C ASP A 82 10.08 10.84 -11.09
N LEU A 83 9.46 10.30 -10.04
CA LEU A 83 9.90 10.47 -8.65
C LEU A 83 11.32 9.94 -8.39
N ARG A 84 11.88 9.14 -9.31
CA ARG A 84 13.31 8.81 -9.28
C ARG A 84 14.20 10.03 -9.47
N ALA A 85 13.72 11.15 -9.99
CA ALA A 85 14.47 12.39 -10.10
C ALA A 85 14.37 13.27 -8.84
N GLY A 86 13.48 12.96 -7.89
CA GLY A 86 13.17 13.79 -6.72
C GLY A 86 11.70 14.19 -6.71
N LEU A 87 11.35 15.25 -5.97
CA LEU A 87 9.97 15.71 -5.83
C LEU A 87 9.38 16.30 -7.12
N GLY A 88 10.22 16.92 -7.95
CA GLY A 88 9.79 17.56 -9.18
C GLY A 88 9.12 18.92 -8.97
N PRO A 89 8.52 19.50 -10.03
CA PRO A 89 8.03 20.88 -10.03
C PRO A 89 6.60 20.98 -9.49
N VAL A 90 6.41 20.72 -8.19
CA VAL A 90 5.09 20.73 -7.52
C VAL A 90 4.66 22.11 -6.98
N GLY A 91 5.40 23.17 -7.36
CA GLY A 91 5.24 24.52 -6.84
C GLY A 91 6.09 24.81 -5.60
N GLU A 92 5.95 26.02 -5.06
CA GLU A 92 6.62 26.45 -3.81
C GLU A 92 5.71 26.35 -2.57
N GLU A 93 4.39 26.27 -2.78
CA GLU A 93 3.41 26.26 -1.70
C GLU A 93 3.33 24.86 -1.05
N PRO A 94 3.65 24.73 0.26
CA PRO A 94 3.65 23.45 0.96
C PRO A 94 2.29 22.73 0.97
N PHE A 95 2.34 21.41 1.12
CA PHE A 95 1.17 20.57 1.39
C PHE A 95 1.13 20.15 2.86
N ASP A 96 -0.07 19.87 3.36
CA ASP A 96 -0.31 19.37 4.71
C ASP A 96 -0.08 17.86 4.80
N VAL A 97 -0.39 17.15 3.71
CA VAL A 97 -0.20 15.69 3.59
C VAL A 97 0.54 15.35 2.29
N TYR A 98 1.64 14.62 2.44
CA TYR A 98 2.37 13.96 1.35
C TYR A 98 2.05 12.49 1.38
N LEU A 99 1.28 12.03 0.40
CA LEU A 99 0.75 10.68 0.34
C LEU A 99 1.45 9.91 -0.78
N ALA A 100 1.83 8.66 -0.53
CA ALA A 100 2.15 7.71 -1.59
C ALA A 100 1.56 6.36 -1.22
N THR A 101 0.82 5.75 -2.14
CA THR A 101 0.11 4.49 -1.89
C THR A 101 0.52 3.42 -2.89
N PHE A 102 0.04 2.20 -2.73
CA PHE A 102 0.27 1.05 -3.60
C PHE A 102 1.76 0.72 -3.83
N GLY A 103 2.59 0.90 -2.81
CA GLY A 103 3.99 0.48 -2.81
C GLY A 103 4.95 1.39 -3.60
N VAL A 104 4.55 2.63 -3.91
CA VAL A 104 5.37 3.61 -4.66
C VAL A 104 6.80 3.73 -4.14
N ALA A 105 7.00 3.75 -2.81
CA ALA A 105 8.34 3.88 -2.23
C ALA A 105 9.29 2.72 -2.60
N SER A 106 8.75 1.55 -2.96
CA SER A 106 9.56 0.40 -3.39
C SER A 106 10.00 0.46 -4.82
N HIS A 107 9.42 1.35 -5.64
CA HIS A 107 9.92 1.61 -6.99
C HIS A 107 11.17 2.49 -7.01
N LEU A 108 11.56 3.02 -5.85
CA LEU A 108 12.73 3.85 -5.67
C LEU A 108 13.87 3.02 -5.07
N ALA A 109 15.06 3.14 -5.65
CA ALA A 109 16.27 2.66 -5.02
C ALA A 109 16.53 3.44 -3.71
N PRO A 110 17.31 2.89 -2.74
CA PRO A 110 17.51 3.53 -1.45
C PRO A 110 17.99 4.99 -1.51
N ALA A 111 18.87 5.32 -2.46
CA ALA A 111 19.36 6.68 -2.66
C ALA A 111 18.29 7.62 -3.27
N GLU A 112 17.40 7.09 -4.12
CA GLU A 112 16.30 7.83 -4.74
C GLU A 112 15.22 8.12 -3.70
N LEU A 113 14.83 7.13 -2.89
CA LEU A 113 13.89 7.33 -1.78
C LEU A 113 14.41 8.35 -0.77
N ARG A 114 15.69 8.26 -0.39
CA ARG A 114 16.31 9.23 0.52
C ARG A 114 16.26 10.65 -0.06
N ARG A 115 16.60 10.82 -1.34
CA ARG A 115 16.53 12.13 -2.01
C ARG A 115 15.09 12.67 -1.99
N LEU A 116 14.12 11.86 -2.42
CA LEU A 116 12.71 12.24 -2.40
C LEU A 116 12.28 12.71 -1.01
N LEU A 117 12.57 11.93 0.05
CA LEU A 117 12.19 12.29 1.42
C LEU A 117 12.85 13.59 1.90
N ILE A 118 14.10 13.86 1.52
CA ILE A 118 14.77 15.14 1.82
C ILE A 118 14.07 16.30 1.11
N ASP A 119 13.70 16.12 -0.16
CA ASP A 119 12.98 17.14 -0.91
C ASP A 119 11.59 17.40 -0.31
N LEU A 120 10.88 16.34 0.11
CA LEU A 120 9.60 16.46 0.84
C LEU A 120 9.77 17.26 2.13
N ALA A 121 10.75 16.91 2.96
CA ALA A 121 10.98 17.59 4.24
C ALA A 121 11.37 19.07 4.07
N ARG A 122 12.03 19.43 2.96
CA ARG A 122 12.38 20.82 2.64
C ARG A 122 11.19 21.62 2.10
N HIS A 123 10.33 20.99 1.34
CA HIS A 123 9.13 21.62 0.77
C HIS A 123 8.02 21.78 1.82
N ALA A 124 7.92 20.85 2.76
CA ALA A 124 6.86 20.83 3.75
C ALA A 124 7.02 21.88 4.85
N ALA A 125 5.88 22.36 5.36
CA ALA A 125 5.84 23.11 6.60
C ALA A 125 6.08 22.15 7.80
N PRO A 126 6.69 22.64 8.91
CA PRO A 126 6.80 21.87 10.15
C PRO A 126 5.41 21.38 10.61
N GLY A 127 5.31 20.11 10.99
CA GLY A 127 4.04 19.50 11.38
C GLY A 127 3.29 18.78 10.25
N ALA A 128 3.65 19.00 8.98
CA ALA A 128 3.06 18.27 7.85
C ALA A 128 3.27 16.76 7.98
N ILE A 129 2.33 15.99 7.43
CA ILE A 129 2.32 14.53 7.50
C ILE A 129 2.87 13.92 6.22
N VAL A 130 3.80 12.97 6.35
CA VAL A 130 4.33 12.18 5.24
C VAL A 130 3.92 10.72 5.44
N ALA A 131 3.08 10.19 4.55
CA ALA A 131 2.56 8.84 4.58
C ALA A 131 2.92 8.11 3.27
N LEU A 132 3.97 7.28 3.30
CA LEU A 132 4.42 6.54 2.11
C LEU A 132 4.26 5.04 2.31
N GLU A 133 3.66 4.38 1.32
CA GLU A 133 3.56 2.94 1.23
C GLU A 133 4.72 2.34 0.43
N ALA A 134 5.35 1.35 1.04
CA ALA A 134 6.35 0.46 0.45
C ALA A 134 5.81 -0.98 0.39
N LEU A 135 6.55 -1.86 -0.26
CA LEU A 135 6.38 -3.30 -0.21
C LEU A 135 7.04 -3.86 1.05
N GLY A 136 6.33 -4.61 1.87
CA GLY A 136 6.85 -5.15 3.13
C GLY A 136 7.89 -6.24 2.92
N LEU A 137 9.08 -6.13 3.52
CA LEU A 137 10.14 -7.13 3.40
C LEU A 137 9.66 -8.54 3.78
N SER A 138 8.82 -8.64 4.80
CA SER A 138 8.28 -9.89 5.32
C SER A 138 6.96 -10.33 4.66
N SER A 139 6.63 -9.81 3.46
CA SER A 139 5.48 -10.29 2.68
C SER A 139 5.65 -11.75 2.27
N LEU A 140 4.52 -12.49 2.26
CA LEU A 140 4.45 -13.86 1.73
C LEU A 140 4.79 -13.93 0.25
N GLU A 141 4.80 -12.82 -0.47
CA GLU A 141 5.11 -12.80 -1.90
C GLU A 141 6.58 -13.12 -2.17
N TRP A 142 7.50 -12.85 -1.23
CA TRP A 142 8.93 -13.08 -1.44
C TRP A 142 9.67 -13.60 -0.18
N PRO A 143 9.31 -14.76 0.38
CA PRO A 143 9.95 -15.31 1.59
C PRO A 143 11.47 -15.44 1.48
N ARG A 144 11.99 -15.73 0.27
CA ARG A 144 13.43 -15.79 -0.01
C ARG A 144 14.22 -14.53 0.35
N LEU A 145 13.56 -13.38 0.51
CA LEU A 145 14.22 -12.10 0.81
C LEU A 145 14.23 -11.76 2.29
N TRP A 146 13.51 -12.48 3.15
CA TRP A 146 13.26 -12.08 4.54
C TRP A 146 14.54 -11.93 5.37
N THR A 147 15.60 -12.63 5.00
CA THR A 147 16.92 -12.58 5.65
C THR A 147 17.96 -11.80 4.84
N THR A 148 17.56 -11.24 3.69
CA THR A 148 18.45 -10.46 2.83
C THR A 148 18.62 -9.07 3.42
N GLY A 149 19.87 -8.66 3.67
CA GLY A 149 20.20 -7.30 4.10
C GLY A 149 19.81 -6.22 3.08
N VAL A 150 19.81 -4.96 3.51
CA VAL A 150 19.48 -3.84 2.63
C VAL A 150 20.52 -3.72 1.51
N GLY A 151 20.05 -3.51 0.28
CA GLY A 151 20.93 -3.32 -0.88
C GLY A 151 20.36 -3.87 -2.19
N SER A 152 21.20 -3.88 -3.24
CA SER A 152 20.82 -4.31 -4.58
C SER A 152 20.35 -5.76 -4.66
N ALA A 153 20.91 -6.64 -3.80
CA ALA A 153 20.54 -8.05 -3.70
C ALA A 153 19.07 -8.27 -3.28
N ARG A 154 18.44 -7.27 -2.65
CA ARG A 154 17.03 -7.32 -2.27
C ARG A 154 16.07 -6.85 -3.37
N ALA A 155 16.59 -6.16 -4.38
CA ALA A 155 15.74 -5.66 -5.47
C ALA A 155 15.34 -6.80 -6.41
N ILE A 156 14.05 -6.95 -6.65
CA ILE A 156 13.48 -8.02 -7.50
C ILE A 156 12.77 -7.46 -8.72
N PRO A 157 12.68 -8.23 -9.82
CA PRO A 157 11.77 -7.91 -10.92
C PRO A 157 10.33 -8.01 -10.43
N TYR A 158 9.51 -7.03 -10.76
CA TYR A 158 8.12 -6.91 -10.36
C TYR A 158 7.26 -6.52 -11.56
N ARG A 159 6.23 -7.32 -11.80
CA ARG A 159 5.33 -7.13 -12.95
C ARG A 159 4.17 -6.20 -12.59
N LEU A 160 4.06 -5.08 -13.28
CA LEU A 160 2.97 -4.11 -13.19
C LEU A 160 2.43 -3.86 -14.60
N ASP A 161 1.13 -4.11 -14.83
CA ASP A 161 0.45 -3.92 -16.12
C ASP A 161 1.20 -4.51 -17.33
N GLY A 162 1.69 -5.75 -17.17
CA GLY A 162 2.43 -6.45 -18.22
C GLY A 162 3.88 -5.97 -18.41
N ARG A 163 4.31 -4.91 -17.74
CA ARG A 163 5.68 -4.40 -17.74
C ARG A 163 6.45 -4.88 -16.53
N GLU A 164 7.77 -4.94 -16.65
CA GLU A 164 8.66 -5.29 -15.55
C GLU A 164 9.34 -4.03 -15.02
N ALA A 165 9.24 -3.82 -13.71
CA ALA A 165 9.97 -2.80 -12.97
C ALA A 165 10.83 -3.48 -11.91
N ARG A 166 11.88 -2.81 -11.44
CA ARG A 166 12.60 -3.28 -10.25
C ARG A 166 11.94 -2.66 -9.02
N VAL A 167 11.71 -3.48 -7.99
CA VAL A 167 11.21 -3.00 -6.70
C VAL A 167 12.11 -3.46 -5.57
N HIS A 168 12.15 -2.67 -4.50
CA HIS A 168 12.89 -2.94 -3.28
C HIS A 168 11.91 -3.12 -2.12
N PRO A 169 11.71 -4.34 -1.60
CA PRO A 169 10.95 -4.53 -0.37
C PRO A 169 11.70 -3.97 0.85
N TRP A 170 10.97 -3.46 1.83
CA TRP A 170 11.53 -2.69 2.93
C TRP A 170 11.15 -3.25 4.30
N ALA A 171 12.10 -3.25 5.23
CA ALA A 171 11.78 -3.46 6.64
C ALA A 171 11.28 -2.14 7.27
N PRO A 172 10.36 -2.19 8.25
CA PRO A 172 9.85 -0.99 8.92
C PRO A 172 10.96 -0.14 9.55
N SER A 173 11.93 -0.77 10.21
CA SER A 173 13.05 -0.07 10.86
C SER A 173 13.96 0.64 9.86
N GLU A 174 14.10 0.12 8.65
CA GLU A 174 14.92 0.74 7.60
C GLU A 174 14.23 1.98 7.05
N LEU A 175 12.92 1.90 6.78
CA LEU A 175 12.15 3.08 6.36
C LEU A 175 12.14 4.15 7.44
N ALA A 176 11.95 3.77 8.71
CA ALA A 176 11.97 4.69 9.83
C ALA A 176 13.32 5.44 9.92
N ALA A 177 14.44 4.73 9.75
CA ALA A 177 15.76 5.35 9.74
C ALA A 177 15.95 6.34 8.57
N ILE A 178 15.40 6.05 7.38
CA ILE A 178 15.47 6.98 6.24
C ILE A 178 14.60 8.22 6.48
N TYR A 179 13.41 8.05 7.08
CA TYR A 179 12.56 9.16 7.50
C TYR A 179 13.30 10.09 8.47
N GLU A 180 13.89 9.52 9.53
CA GLU A 180 14.64 10.29 10.52
C GLU A 180 15.83 11.05 9.90
N GLN A 181 16.56 10.40 8.99
CA GLN A 181 17.66 11.04 8.25
C GLN A 181 17.20 12.21 7.38
N ALA A 182 15.95 12.18 6.90
CA ALA A 182 15.36 13.25 6.11
C ALA A 182 14.76 14.38 6.95
N GLY A 183 14.73 14.26 8.30
CA GLY A 183 14.07 15.25 9.16
C GLY A 183 12.58 14.99 9.38
N ILE A 184 12.10 13.78 9.08
CA ILE A 184 10.71 13.36 9.28
C ILE A 184 10.68 12.41 10.46
N ALA A 185 9.99 12.78 11.55
CA ALA A 185 9.84 11.94 12.74
C ALA A 185 8.81 10.82 12.47
N PRO A 186 9.18 9.53 12.51
CA PRO A 186 8.23 8.43 12.35
C PRO A 186 7.20 8.44 13.48
N ILE A 187 5.92 8.26 13.14
CA ILE A 187 4.80 8.17 14.09
C ILE A 187 4.37 6.72 14.26
N CYS A 188 4.05 6.06 13.14
CA CYS A 188 3.57 4.69 13.14
C CYS A 188 3.78 4.02 11.79
N ALA A 189 3.69 2.69 11.77
CA ALA A 189 3.67 1.90 10.54
C ALA A 189 2.44 1.00 10.50
N LEU A 190 1.93 0.77 9.29
CA LEU A 190 0.70 0.02 9.02
C LEU A 190 0.93 -0.97 7.87
N ASP A 191 0.60 -2.23 8.08
CA ASP A 191 0.58 -3.28 7.08
C ASP A 191 -0.78 -3.31 6.37
N ARG A 192 -0.76 -3.71 5.09
CA ARG A 192 -1.94 -3.94 4.26
C ARG A 192 -1.75 -5.17 3.39
N SER A 193 -2.82 -5.94 3.20
CA SER A 193 -2.85 -7.12 2.32
C SER A 193 -1.78 -8.14 2.71
N ILE A 194 -1.73 -8.49 4.01
CA ILE A 194 -0.78 -9.44 4.63
C ILE A 194 -0.83 -10.82 3.98
N GLN A 195 -2.03 -11.36 3.79
CA GLN A 195 -2.24 -12.67 3.16
C GLN A 195 -2.92 -12.58 1.79
N PHE A 196 -3.17 -11.35 1.30
CA PHE A 196 -3.93 -11.10 0.07
C PHE A 196 -3.20 -10.14 -0.88
N GLY A 197 -1.87 -10.10 -0.81
CA GLY A 197 -1.04 -9.39 -1.77
C GLY A 197 -1.33 -9.84 -3.21
N PRO A 198 -1.29 -8.92 -4.20
CA PRO A 198 -1.60 -9.18 -5.60
C PRO A 198 -0.68 -10.21 -6.26
N LYS A 199 0.51 -10.49 -5.72
CA LYS A 199 1.45 -11.48 -6.28
C LYS A 199 1.42 -12.83 -5.57
N ILE A 200 0.62 -12.98 -4.52
CA ILE A 200 0.46 -14.27 -3.83
C ILE A 200 -0.21 -15.26 -4.78
N GLY A 201 0.44 -16.42 -4.98
CA GLY A 201 -0.07 -17.50 -5.84
C GLY A 201 0.20 -17.33 -7.35
N ASP A 202 0.93 -16.28 -7.77
CA ASP A 202 1.48 -16.13 -9.14
C ASP A 202 2.55 -17.20 -9.42
N GLY A 203 3.22 -17.71 -8.37
CA GLY A 203 4.23 -18.75 -8.45
C GLY A 203 5.60 -18.25 -8.93
N ARG A 204 5.64 -17.14 -9.67
CA ARG A 204 6.88 -16.46 -10.09
C ARG A 204 7.75 -15.96 -8.93
N TYR A 205 7.12 -15.45 -7.87
CA TYR A 205 7.82 -14.87 -6.73
C TYR A 205 8.07 -15.88 -5.62
N TRP A 206 7.06 -16.69 -5.31
CA TRP A 206 7.17 -17.85 -4.43
C TRP A 206 6.21 -18.96 -4.88
N PRO A 207 6.70 -20.10 -5.38
CA PRO A 207 5.86 -21.19 -5.85
C PRO A 207 5.13 -21.91 -4.70
N GLY A 208 3.96 -22.46 -5.00
CA GLY A 208 3.20 -23.28 -4.06
C GLY A 208 2.33 -22.52 -3.05
N LEU A 209 2.18 -21.19 -3.18
CA LEU A 209 1.22 -20.44 -2.37
C LEU A 209 -0.19 -20.55 -2.94
N PRO A 210 -1.21 -20.62 -2.05
CA PRO A 210 -2.60 -20.55 -2.48
C PRO A 210 -2.94 -19.18 -3.08
N ARG A 211 -3.88 -19.16 -4.03
CA ARG A 211 -4.32 -17.94 -4.73
C ARG A 211 -5.36 -17.17 -3.93
N THR A 212 -5.00 -16.79 -2.71
CA THR A 212 -5.89 -16.23 -1.70
C THR A 212 -6.58 -14.93 -2.13
N ARG A 213 -5.88 -14.02 -2.82
CA ARG A 213 -6.50 -12.77 -3.32
C ARG A 213 -7.59 -13.05 -4.35
N ARG A 214 -7.34 -13.94 -5.31
CA ARG A 214 -8.33 -14.35 -6.31
C ARG A 214 -9.55 -15.00 -5.64
N ALA A 215 -9.31 -15.81 -4.62
CA ALA A 215 -10.41 -16.43 -3.89
C ALA A 215 -11.23 -15.41 -3.09
N LEU A 216 -10.57 -14.40 -2.52
CA LEU A 216 -11.24 -13.29 -1.84
C LEU A 216 -12.07 -12.44 -2.82
N ASP A 217 -11.54 -12.16 -4.01
CA ASP A 217 -12.26 -11.47 -5.09
C ASP A 217 -13.53 -12.22 -5.50
N ALA A 218 -13.44 -13.55 -5.69
CA ALA A 218 -14.59 -14.39 -6.04
C ALA A 218 -15.67 -14.41 -4.94
N LEU A 219 -15.27 -14.43 -3.66
CA LEU A 219 -16.21 -14.33 -2.54
C LEU A 219 -16.93 -12.96 -2.52
N LEU A 220 -16.22 -11.86 -2.80
CA LEU A 220 -16.82 -10.53 -2.90
C LEU A 220 -17.80 -10.43 -4.08
N ALA A 221 -17.54 -11.18 -5.16
CA ALA A 221 -18.41 -11.27 -6.32
C ALA A 221 -19.56 -12.28 -6.16
N ASP A 222 -19.69 -12.93 -4.99
CA ASP A 222 -20.66 -14.01 -4.71
C ASP A 222 -20.64 -15.12 -5.78
N SER A 223 -19.42 -15.49 -6.21
CA SER A 223 -19.16 -16.42 -7.31
C SER A 223 -18.11 -17.48 -6.97
N ALA A 224 -17.70 -17.58 -5.71
CA ALA A 224 -16.74 -18.58 -5.28
C ALA A 224 -17.36 -19.99 -5.34
N SER A 225 -16.62 -20.91 -5.95
CA SER A 225 -16.90 -22.34 -5.91
C SER A 225 -16.20 -22.99 -4.72
N ASP A 226 -16.52 -24.26 -4.43
CA ASP A 226 -15.84 -25.03 -3.38
C ASP A 226 -14.32 -25.12 -3.59
N ALA A 227 -13.87 -25.22 -4.85
CA ALA A 227 -12.45 -25.20 -5.19
C ALA A 227 -11.78 -23.86 -4.80
N VAL A 228 -12.48 -22.74 -5.01
CA VAL A 228 -12.01 -21.40 -4.63
C VAL A 228 -11.98 -21.24 -3.11
N CYS A 229 -12.99 -21.74 -2.40
CA CYS A 229 -12.98 -21.80 -0.94
C CYS A 229 -11.84 -22.70 -0.41
N GLY A 230 -11.49 -23.76 -1.14
CA GLY A 230 -10.34 -24.62 -0.87
C GLY A 230 -9.01 -23.86 -0.83
N GLU A 231 -8.80 -22.90 -1.73
CA GLU A 231 -7.61 -22.02 -1.74
C GLU A 231 -7.50 -21.19 -0.44
N LEU A 232 -8.61 -20.67 0.09
CA LEU A 232 -8.63 -19.95 1.36
C LEU A 232 -8.41 -20.90 2.56
N GLY A 233 -8.88 -22.14 2.46
CA GLY A 233 -8.66 -23.16 3.48
C GLY A 233 -7.26 -23.78 3.47
N ALA A 234 -6.50 -23.58 2.39
CA ALA A 234 -5.21 -24.22 2.19
C ALA A 234 -4.19 -23.79 3.26
N PRO A 235 -3.42 -24.74 3.84
CA PRO A 235 -2.31 -24.40 4.71
C PRO A 235 -1.18 -23.72 3.93
N LEU A 236 -0.33 -22.98 4.65
CA LEU A 236 0.94 -22.53 4.08
C LEU A 236 1.97 -23.65 4.19
N GLY A 237 2.77 -23.82 3.13
CA GLY A 237 3.98 -24.63 3.18
C GLY A 237 5.05 -24.06 4.13
N PRO A 238 6.22 -24.69 4.22
CA PRO A 238 7.30 -24.21 5.07
C PRO A 238 7.78 -22.81 4.63
N LEU A 239 8.01 -21.94 5.62
CA LEU A 239 8.53 -20.59 5.45
C LEU A 239 9.87 -20.45 6.19
N PRO A 240 10.74 -19.49 5.81
CA PRO A 240 12.01 -19.26 6.49
C PRO A 240 11.84 -19.02 7.99
N ALA A 241 12.71 -19.55 8.83
CA ALA A 241 12.59 -19.40 10.28
C ALA A 241 12.70 -17.93 10.72
N SER A 242 11.57 -17.31 11.07
CA SER A 242 11.48 -15.90 11.46
C SER A 242 10.23 -15.63 12.31
N SER A 243 10.13 -14.44 12.90
CA SER A 243 8.88 -13.97 13.52
C SER A 243 7.75 -13.86 12.51
N ALA A 244 8.04 -13.39 11.29
CA ALA A 244 7.08 -13.28 10.19
C ALA A 244 6.42 -14.63 9.85
N SER A 245 7.21 -15.72 9.83
CA SER A 245 6.68 -17.08 9.65
C SER A 245 5.58 -17.42 10.65
N ARG A 246 5.79 -17.10 11.93
CA ARG A 246 4.80 -17.38 12.98
C ARG A 246 3.50 -16.59 12.76
N VAL A 247 3.63 -15.31 12.38
CA VAL A 247 2.48 -14.45 12.06
C VAL A 247 1.69 -15.02 10.89
N HIS A 248 2.36 -15.32 9.78
CA HIS A 248 1.72 -15.84 8.57
C HIS A 248 1.05 -17.20 8.79
N HIS A 249 1.71 -18.13 9.48
CA HIS A 249 1.09 -19.41 9.83
C HIS A 249 -0.09 -19.24 10.79
N ALA A 250 -0.03 -18.32 11.75
CA ALA A 250 -1.14 -18.04 12.65
C ALA A 250 -2.36 -17.48 11.89
N LEU A 251 -2.14 -16.52 10.98
CA LEU A 251 -3.20 -15.97 10.14
C LEU A 251 -3.80 -17.03 9.22
N ALA A 252 -2.98 -17.88 8.60
CA ALA A 252 -3.47 -18.96 7.75
C ALA A 252 -4.34 -19.98 8.53
N ARG A 253 -3.97 -20.30 9.77
CA ARG A 253 -4.80 -21.15 10.65
C ARG A 253 -6.14 -20.51 10.97
N ARG A 254 -6.16 -19.21 11.29
CA ARG A 254 -7.39 -18.46 11.60
C ARG A 254 -8.30 -18.35 10.37
N ARG A 255 -7.73 -18.04 9.20
CA ARG A 255 -8.44 -18.00 7.92
C ARG A 255 -9.12 -19.34 7.64
N ARG A 256 -8.39 -20.45 7.75
CA ARG A 256 -8.94 -21.81 7.57
C ARG A 256 -10.05 -22.17 8.56
N ALA A 257 -10.01 -21.61 9.77
CA ALA A 257 -11.11 -21.81 10.74
C ALA A 257 -12.38 -21.08 10.27
N LEU A 258 -12.26 -19.84 9.78
CA LEU A 258 -13.40 -19.06 9.28
C LEU A 258 -14.04 -19.66 8.03
N THR A 259 -13.25 -20.22 7.11
CA THR A 259 -13.79 -20.82 5.88
C THR A 259 -14.73 -22.00 6.15
N ARG A 260 -14.71 -22.58 7.36
CA ARG A 260 -15.59 -23.70 7.75
C ARG A 260 -16.92 -23.23 8.36
N SER A 261 -17.01 -21.99 8.85
CA SER A 261 -18.17 -21.51 9.62
C SER A 261 -19.20 -20.79 8.74
N MET A 262 -19.65 -21.43 7.65
CA MET A 262 -20.39 -20.84 6.53
C MET A 262 -21.25 -19.59 6.87
N ARG A 263 -20.90 -18.47 6.22
CA ARG A 263 -21.64 -17.21 6.13
C ARG A 263 -21.95 -16.93 4.64
N SER A 264 -22.69 -15.87 4.32
CA SER A 264 -22.74 -15.38 2.93
C SER A 264 -21.33 -15.07 2.41
N GLN A 265 -21.07 -15.28 1.12
CA GLN A 265 -19.70 -15.18 0.58
C GLN A 265 -19.08 -13.78 0.80
N PRO A 266 -19.79 -12.66 0.57
CA PRO A 266 -19.21 -11.34 0.82
C PRO A 266 -18.93 -11.10 2.31
N ALA A 267 -19.78 -11.60 3.21
CA ALA A 267 -19.55 -11.48 4.65
C ALA A 267 -18.35 -12.32 5.10
N LEU A 268 -18.14 -13.50 4.50
CA LEU A 268 -16.96 -14.32 4.73
C LEU A 268 -15.68 -13.61 4.26
N ALA A 269 -15.70 -12.99 3.08
CA ALA A 269 -14.56 -12.22 2.57
C ALA A 269 -14.14 -11.12 3.55
N ARG A 270 -15.11 -10.33 4.02
CA ARG A 270 -14.88 -9.26 4.99
C ARG A 270 -14.37 -9.78 6.33
N ALA A 271 -14.93 -10.89 6.83
CA ALA A 271 -14.47 -11.51 8.06
C ALA A 271 -13.03 -12.04 7.95
N ILE A 272 -12.66 -12.62 6.80
CA ILE A 272 -11.31 -13.07 6.52
C ILE A 272 -10.34 -11.89 6.44
N TRP A 273 -10.70 -10.83 5.71
CA TRP A 273 -9.90 -9.60 5.61
C TRP A 273 -9.65 -8.97 6.99
N ALA A 274 -10.67 -8.95 7.84
CA ALA A 274 -10.58 -8.41 9.21
C ALA A 274 -9.66 -9.22 10.15
N LEU A 275 -9.17 -10.40 9.74
CA LEU A 275 -8.14 -11.12 10.49
C LEU A 275 -6.77 -10.45 10.42
N GLU A 276 -6.50 -9.67 9.36
CA GLU A 276 -5.21 -9.04 9.16
C GLU A 276 -4.94 -8.01 10.26
N PRO A 277 -3.85 -8.15 11.03
CA PRO A 277 -3.52 -7.19 12.05
C PRO A 277 -3.18 -5.85 11.40
N ARG A 278 -3.58 -4.76 12.04
CA ARG A 278 -3.01 -3.43 11.79
C ARG A 278 -1.66 -3.35 12.49
N SER A 279 -0.72 -4.20 12.08
CA SER A 279 0.68 -4.15 12.52
C SER A 279 1.46 -3.15 11.68
N GLY A 280 2.71 -2.88 12.04
CA GLY A 280 3.68 -2.18 11.21
C GLY A 280 4.94 -3.01 11.04
N GLY A 281 4.78 -4.32 10.91
CA GLY A 281 5.88 -5.30 10.91
C GLY A 281 6.47 -5.56 9.51
N GLY A 282 5.86 -5.01 8.46
CA GLY A 282 6.28 -5.25 7.08
C GLY A 282 5.88 -6.63 6.59
N TYR A 283 4.79 -7.17 7.10
CA TYR A 283 4.28 -8.50 6.76
C TYR A 283 3.40 -8.49 5.51
N GLY A 284 2.92 -7.33 5.07
CA GLY A 284 2.01 -7.23 3.95
C GLY A 284 2.63 -6.79 2.64
N HIS A 285 1.81 -6.90 1.60
CA HIS A 285 2.12 -6.31 0.32
C HIS A 285 2.34 -4.81 0.47
N GLY A 286 1.50 -4.14 1.25
CA GLY A 286 1.69 -2.75 1.65
C GLY A 286 2.30 -2.65 3.04
N LEU A 287 3.29 -1.79 3.20
CA LEU A 287 3.84 -1.29 4.45
C LEU A 287 3.86 0.23 4.35
N MET A 288 2.89 0.88 4.99
CA MET A 288 2.84 2.32 5.08
C MET A 288 3.58 2.81 6.31
N LEU A 289 4.51 3.75 6.12
CA LEU A 289 5.13 4.50 7.20
C LEU A 289 4.56 5.91 7.23
N VAL A 290 4.04 6.31 8.38
CA VAL A 290 3.53 7.66 8.63
C VAL A 290 4.54 8.39 9.52
N GLY A 291 4.90 9.60 9.13
CA GLY A 291 5.79 10.48 9.88
C GLY A 291 5.35 11.93 9.82
N ARG A 292 5.97 12.76 10.65
CA ARG A 292 5.73 14.20 10.75
C ARG A 292 7.00 14.99 10.53
N VAL A 293 6.95 15.99 9.67
CA VAL A 293 8.08 16.88 9.39
C VAL A 293 8.40 17.70 10.64
N ARG A 294 9.69 17.77 11.00
CA ARG A 294 10.19 18.51 12.17
C ARG A 294 10.31 20.00 11.92
#